data_AF-A0A8E0WQ20-F1
#
_entry.id   AF-A0A8E0WQ20-F1
#
_cell.length_a   1.000
_cell.length_b   1.000
_cell.length_c   1.000
_cell.angle_alpha   90.00
_cell.angle_beta   90.00
_cell.angle_gamma   90.00
#
_symmetry.space_group_name_H-M   'P 1'
#
loop_
_entity.id
_entity.type
_entity.pdbx_description
1 polymer ?
#
loop_
_entity_poly.entity_id
_entity_poly.type
_entity_poly.pdbx_seq_one_letter_code
_entity_poly.pdbx_strand_id
1 'polypeptide(L)'
;MNVTPLSPAAAAFRNRVEDEAAFLTTCEGGDPGSPENRSIWMLGIEPGWSRADEAADTEMEGERAANLEAYAVELQLEWPFNRNAFKLLCALEGGDPEDFRAFAQRARPFERGSTGYFKANLFPEPCNKVGEWDAHSAAKTGFTRKDDYRAWLRENRFRVMKSWIERCRPRLVIGTGLTHLADFLEFTGTTGTPTVHTITVNGHAKRLHVATNGMVPVAVIPHLSGGPHSLNSNEAIRLIAEQIRSEIGVESPA
;
A
#
# COMPACT_ATOMS: atom_id res chain seq x y z
N MET A 1 -5.79 34.94 -15.40
CA MET A 1 -6.74 33.92 -14.88
C MET A 1 -7.00 34.24 -13.42
N ASN A 2 -8.25 34.47 -13.03
CA ASN A 2 -8.59 34.55 -11.61
C ASN A 2 -8.47 33.14 -11.05
N VAL A 3 -7.42 32.89 -10.27
CA VAL A 3 -7.31 31.65 -9.49
C VAL A 3 -8.32 31.80 -8.36
N THR A 4 -9.43 31.07 -8.43
CA THR A 4 -10.35 30.97 -7.30
C THR A 4 -9.56 30.42 -6.11
N PRO A 5 -9.51 31.12 -4.97
CA PRO A 5 -8.78 30.63 -3.82
C PRO A 5 -9.37 29.29 -3.36
N LEU A 6 -8.49 28.36 -2.97
CA LEU A 6 -8.89 27.06 -2.44
C LEU A 6 -9.72 27.25 -1.16
N SER A 7 -10.68 26.34 -0.93
CA SER A 7 -11.34 26.26 0.37
C SER A 7 -10.31 25.93 1.46
N PRO A 8 -10.55 26.29 2.74
CA PRO A 8 -9.65 25.91 3.83
C PRO A 8 -9.39 24.40 3.91
N ALA A 9 -10.42 23.58 3.65
CA ALA A 9 -10.28 22.12 3.62
C ALA A 9 -9.38 21.64 2.47
N ALA A 10 -9.56 22.18 1.26
CA ALA A 10 -8.73 21.85 0.10
C ALA A 10 -7.27 22.29 0.29
N ALA A 11 -7.04 23.48 0.86
CA ALA A 11 -5.71 23.95 1.20
C ALA A 11 -5.05 23.02 2.25
N ALA A 12 -5.78 22.68 3.32
CA ALA A 12 -5.27 21.80 4.37
C ALA A 12 -4.95 20.38 3.86
N PHE A 13 -5.76 19.84 2.94
CA PHE A 13 -5.49 18.57 2.30
C PHE A 13 -4.22 18.63 1.45
N ARG A 14 -4.13 19.61 0.53
CA ARG A 14 -2.98 19.72 -0.39
C ARG A 14 -1.68 19.95 0.35
N ASN A 15 -1.66 20.90 1.29
CA ASN A 15 -0.49 21.20 2.11
C ASN A 15 0.01 19.93 2.83
N ARG A 16 -0.90 19.12 3.38
CA ARG A 16 -0.54 17.88 4.09
C ARG A 16 0.00 16.80 3.15
N VAL A 17 -0.52 16.70 1.94
CA VAL A 17 -0.15 15.65 0.97
C VAL A 17 1.17 15.97 0.26
N GLU A 18 1.51 17.25 0.07
CA GLU A 18 2.76 17.69 -0.56
C GLU A 18 3.91 17.90 0.44
N ASP A 19 3.61 18.00 1.74
CA ASP A 19 4.59 18.16 2.81
C ASP A 19 5.24 16.82 3.17
N GLU A 20 6.55 16.75 2.94
CA GLU A 20 7.36 15.58 3.25
C GLU A 20 7.39 15.25 4.75
N ALA A 21 7.32 16.26 5.62
CA ALA A 21 7.28 16.07 7.07
C ALA A 21 5.94 15.48 7.54
N ALA A 22 4.87 15.77 6.80
CA ALA A 22 3.54 15.25 7.09
C ALA A 22 3.28 13.86 6.48
N PHE A 23 4.20 13.30 5.69
CA PHE A 23 3.98 12.06 4.91
C PHE A 23 3.36 10.93 5.73
N LEU A 24 3.92 10.60 6.91
CA LEU A 24 3.45 9.51 7.74
C LEU A 24 2.03 9.72 8.30
N THR A 25 1.58 10.97 8.39
CA THR A 25 0.19 11.32 8.79
C THR A 25 -0.81 11.04 7.69
N THR A 26 -0.35 10.79 6.46
CA THR A 26 -1.14 10.46 5.27
C THR A 26 -1.08 8.97 4.90
N CYS A 27 -0.57 8.14 5.81
CA CYS A 27 -0.38 6.70 5.64
C CYS A 27 -1.06 5.92 6.77
N GLU A 28 -1.44 4.67 6.49
CA GLU A 28 -2.17 3.84 7.45
C GLU A 28 -1.35 3.50 8.70
N GLY A 29 -0.08 3.11 8.54
CA GLY A 29 0.76 2.80 9.70
C GLY A 29 2.04 2.03 9.42
N GLY A 30 2.68 1.61 10.50
CA GLY A 30 3.93 0.87 10.51
C GLY A 30 5.15 1.78 10.53
N ASP A 31 6.27 1.21 10.12
CA ASP A 31 7.57 1.85 10.14
C ASP A 31 8.20 1.85 8.73
N PRO A 32 8.42 3.04 8.13
CA PRO A 32 9.06 3.16 6.83
C PRO A 32 10.52 2.65 6.85
N GLY A 33 11.10 2.45 8.03
CA GLY A 33 12.42 1.89 8.23
C GLY A 33 13.54 2.90 8.01
N SER A 34 14.76 2.39 8.04
CA SER A 34 15.99 3.12 7.74
C SER A 34 16.92 2.24 6.88
N PRO A 35 18.01 2.80 6.31
CA PRO A 35 19.02 2.00 5.62
C PRO A 35 19.57 0.83 6.45
N GLU A 36 19.67 1.00 7.77
CA GLU A 36 20.16 -0.01 8.72
C GLU A 36 19.07 -1.00 9.15
N ASN A 37 17.81 -0.55 9.22
CA ASN A 37 16.66 -1.38 9.57
C ASN A 37 15.58 -1.28 8.47
N ARG A 38 15.83 -1.96 7.36
CA ARG A 38 15.02 -1.85 6.13
C ARG A 38 13.68 -2.58 6.28
N SER A 39 12.57 -1.86 6.09
CA SER A 39 11.23 -2.46 6.13
C SER A 39 10.76 -2.99 4.77
N ILE A 40 9.68 -3.77 4.76
CA ILE A 40 8.87 -4.07 3.57
C ILE A 40 7.72 -3.08 3.52
N TRP A 41 7.54 -2.42 2.38
CA TRP A 41 6.44 -1.49 2.17
C TRP A 41 5.32 -2.17 1.39
N MET A 42 4.08 -2.01 1.85
CA MET A 42 2.87 -2.49 1.18
C MET A 42 2.04 -1.28 0.76
N LEU A 43 1.92 -1.07 -0.55
CA LEU A 43 1.27 0.08 -1.15
C LEU A 43 0.03 -0.32 -1.94
N GLY A 44 -1.14 0.18 -1.55
CA GLY A 44 -2.32 0.11 -2.41
C GLY A 44 -2.13 1.05 -3.60
N ILE A 45 -2.04 0.48 -4.81
CA ILE A 45 -1.90 1.27 -6.04
C ILE A 45 -3.23 1.50 -6.75
N GLU A 46 -4.31 0.87 -6.27
CA GLU A 46 -5.66 1.09 -6.77
C GLU A 46 -6.39 2.09 -5.88
N PRO A 47 -7.30 2.92 -6.43
CA PRO A 47 -8.24 3.66 -5.61
C PRO A 47 -9.19 2.65 -4.96
N GLY A 48 -8.82 2.15 -3.79
CA GLY A 48 -9.60 1.23 -2.97
C GLY A 48 -10.23 1.96 -1.79
N TRP A 49 -11.35 1.44 -1.31
CA TRP A 49 -11.95 1.82 -0.04
C TRP A 49 -11.48 0.85 1.04
N SER A 50 -10.90 1.33 2.12
CA SER A 50 -10.59 0.48 3.26
C SER A 50 -11.69 0.58 4.31
N ARG A 51 -11.96 -0.51 5.01
CA ARG A 51 -12.83 -0.51 6.20
C ARG A 51 -12.25 0.32 7.36
N ALA A 52 -10.98 0.74 7.27
CA ALA A 52 -10.41 1.69 8.21
C ALA A 52 -10.96 3.10 7.95
N ASP A 53 -11.19 3.45 6.68
CA ASP A 53 -11.80 4.72 6.29
C ASP A 53 -13.27 4.77 6.76
N GLU A 54 -14.01 3.68 6.62
CA GLU A 54 -15.37 3.53 7.18
C GLU A 54 -15.41 3.72 8.70
N ALA A 55 -14.44 3.12 9.40
CA ALA A 55 -14.33 3.20 10.84
C ALA A 55 -13.96 4.61 11.30
N ALA A 56 -13.13 5.33 10.55
CA ALA A 56 -12.75 6.71 10.84
C ALA A 56 -13.90 7.72 10.63
N ASP A 57 -14.82 7.42 9.70
CA ASP A 57 -16.00 8.25 9.44
C ASP A 57 -17.14 8.04 10.46
N THR A 58 -17.03 7.03 11.32
CA THR A 58 -18.02 6.73 12.37
C THR A 58 -17.50 7.23 13.73
N GLU A 59 -18.32 7.94 14.51
CA GLU A 59 -17.97 8.25 15.91
C GLU A 59 -17.75 6.94 16.69
N MET A 60 -16.50 6.68 17.07
CA MET A 60 -16.09 5.52 17.86
C MET A 60 -15.62 5.98 19.24
N GLU A 61 -16.10 5.32 20.29
CA GLU A 61 -15.69 5.59 21.67
C GLU A 61 -14.87 4.42 22.26
N GLY A 62 -13.97 4.75 23.20
CA GLY A 62 -13.26 3.76 24.01
C GLY A 62 -12.15 2.99 23.28
N GLU A 63 -12.05 1.70 23.56
CA GLU A 63 -10.97 0.81 23.12
C GLU A 63 -10.84 0.72 21.59
N ARG A 64 -11.96 0.81 20.86
CA ARG A 64 -11.94 0.73 19.39
C ARG A 64 -11.29 1.96 18.74
N ALA A 65 -11.52 3.14 19.29
CA ALA A 65 -10.88 4.37 18.82
C ALA A 65 -9.36 4.33 19.05
N ALA A 66 -8.92 3.86 20.23
CA ALA A 66 -7.50 3.66 20.53
C ALA A 66 -6.86 2.62 19.60
N ASN A 67 -7.54 1.50 19.32
CA ASN A 67 -7.07 0.49 18.38
C ASN A 67 -6.98 1.01 16.93
N LEU A 68 -7.87 1.91 16.52
CA LEU A 68 -7.83 2.55 15.22
C LEU A 68 -6.66 3.54 15.12
N GLU A 69 -6.44 4.35 16.15
CA GLU A 69 -5.30 5.27 16.24
C GLU A 69 -3.97 4.52 16.19
N ALA A 70 -3.82 3.47 17.01
CA ALA A 70 -2.62 2.62 17.02
C ALA A 70 -2.49 1.74 15.78
N TYR A 71 -3.55 1.58 14.99
CA TYR A 71 -3.64 0.58 13.93
C TYR A 71 -3.31 -0.84 14.44
N ALA A 72 -3.87 -1.21 15.58
CA ALA A 72 -3.57 -2.46 16.28
C ALA A 72 -3.87 -3.70 15.41
N VAL A 73 -3.03 -4.74 15.51
CA VAL A 73 -3.16 -5.98 14.70
C VAL A 73 -4.54 -6.62 14.85
N GLU A 74 -5.11 -6.56 16.05
CA GLU A 74 -6.43 -7.10 16.39
C GLU A 74 -7.50 -6.51 15.48
N LEU A 75 -7.51 -5.17 15.34
CA LEU A 75 -8.40 -4.45 14.43
C LEU A 75 -8.08 -4.77 12.97
N GLN A 76 -6.80 -4.79 12.61
CA GLN A 76 -6.36 -5.10 11.25
C GLN A 76 -6.86 -6.48 10.76
N LEU A 77 -6.90 -7.49 11.64
CA LEU A 77 -7.35 -8.84 11.32
C LEU A 77 -8.85 -8.93 10.96
N GLU A 78 -9.64 -7.91 11.28
CA GLU A 78 -11.05 -7.81 10.84
C GLU A 78 -11.16 -7.61 9.33
N TRP A 79 -10.13 -7.06 8.69
CA TRP A 79 -10.16 -6.67 7.29
C TRP A 79 -9.57 -7.75 6.37
N PRO A 80 -10.32 -8.20 5.34
CA PRO A 80 -9.85 -9.23 4.41
C PRO A 80 -8.51 -8.88 3.74
N PHE A 81 -8.31 -7.62 3.37
CA PHE A 81 -7.06 -7.13 2.79
C PHE A 81 -5.89 -7.41 3.74
N ASN A 82 -5.97 -6.93 4.99
CA ASN A 82 -4.87 -7.05 5.95
C ASN A 82 -4.60 -8.50 6.34
N ARG A 83 -5.64 -9.35 6.42
CA ARG A 83 -5.43 -10.80 6.60
C ARG A 83 -4.56 -11.37 5.48
N ASN A 84 -4.87 -11.08 4.22
CA ASN A 84 -4.09 -11.57 3.09
C ASN A 84 -2.71 -10.89 2.97
N ALA A 85 -2.57 -9.63 3.40
CA ALA A 85 -1.28 -8.97 3.52
C ALA A 85 -0.40 -9.70 4.55
N PHE A 86 -0.93 -10.06 5.71
CA PHE A 86 -0.18 -10.79 6.74
C PHE A 86 0.21 -12.19 6.27
N LYS A 87 -0.65 -12.88 5.51
CA LYS A 87 -0.31 -14.16 4.87
C LYS A 87 0.87 -14.01 3.91
N LEU A 88 0.84 -12.98 3.07
CA LEU A 88 1.92 -12.70 2.13
C LEU A 88 3.22 -12.37 2.85
N LEU A 89 3.17 -11.50 3.86
CA LEU A 89 4.35 -11.15 4.66
C LEU A 89 4.91 -12.39 5.39
N CYS A 90 4.05 -13.23 5.98
CA CYS A 90 4.45 -14.48 6.60
C CYS A 90 5.20 -15.39 5.61
N ALA A 91 4.67 -15.54 4.39
CA ALA A 91 5.30 -16.34 3.34
C ALA A 91 6.59 -15.71 2.78
N LEU A 92 6.69 -14.38 2.71
CA LEU A 92 7.90 -13.67 2.33
C LEU A 92 9.04 -13.87 3.36
N GLU A 93 8.70 -14.02 4.65
CA GLU A 93 9.66 -14.41 5.69
C GLU A 93 9.93 -15.93 5.75
N GLY A 94 9.37 -16.73 4.84
CA GLY A 94 9.58 -18.17 4.77
C GLY A 94 8.63 -19.03 5.62
N GLY A 95 7.60 -18.44 6.24
CA GLY A 95 6.55 -19.18 6.94
C GLY A 95 5.42 -19.66 6.02
N ASP A 96 4.46 -20.42 6.57
CA ASP A 96 3.24 -20.80 5.83
C ASP A 96 2.19 -19.67 5.94
N PRO A 97 1.48 -19.30 4.85
CA PRO A 97 0.31 -18.43 4.93
C PRO A 97 -0.74 -18.82 6.00
N GLU A 98 -0.85 -20.10 6.37
CA GLU A 98 -1.77 -20.53 7.44
C GLU A 98 -1.39 -20.00 8.82
N ASP A 99 -0.10 -19.75 9.05
CA ASP A 99 0.44 -19.25 10.32
C ASP A 99 0.36 -17.73 10.48
N PHE A 100 -0.30 -17.04 9.54
CA PHE A 100 -0.32 -15.57 9.48
C PHE A 100 -0.79 -14.89 10.76
N ARG A 101 -1.63 -15.55 11.58
CA ARG A 101 -2.10 -15.00 12.86
C ARG A 101 -0.98 -14.96 13.90
N ALA A 102 -0.23 -16.06 14.02
CA ALA A 102 0.92 -16.13 14.92
C ALA A 102 2.03 -15.19 14.44
N PHE A 103 2.26 -15.12 13.13
CA PHE A 103 3.12 -14.12 12.52
C PHE A 103 2.68 -12.69 12.86
N ALA A 104 1.42 -12.34 12.66
CA ALA A 104 0.93 -10.98 12.89
C ALA A 104 1.06 -10.55 14.36
N GLN A 105 0.82 -11.47 15.30
CA GLN A 105 0.98 -11.19 16.72
C GLN A 105 2.44 -10.96 17.12
N ARG A 106 3.38 -11.71 16.53
CA ARG A 106 4.82 -11.55 16.78
C ARG A 106 5.40 -10.32 16.07
N ALA A 107 5.08 -10.14 14.80
CA ALA A 107 5.70 -9.16 13.92
C ALA A 107 5.03 -7.78 13.95
N ARG A 108 3.80 -7.71 14.48
CA ARG A 108 2.96 -6.52 14.57
C ARG A 108 2.95 -5.67 13.28
N PRO A 109 2.68 -6.24 12.09
CA PRO A 109 2.85 -5.49 10.85
C PRO A 109 1.91 -4.29 10.81
N PHE A 110 2.43 -3.15 10.37
CA PHE A 110 1.71 -1.88 10.18
C PHE A 110 1.17 -1.21 11.46
N GLU A 111 1.26 -1.84 12.63
CA GLU A 111 0.92 -1.13 13.87
C GLU A 111 1.83 0.09 14.07
N ARG A 112 1.28 1.20 14.53
CA ARG A 112 2.08 2.41 14.79
C ARG A 112 3.06 2.15 15.93
N GLY A 113 4.34 2.39 15.66
CA GLY A 113 5.43 2.13 16.60
C GLY A 113 6.03 0.71 16.51
N SER A 114 5.48 -0.17 15.66
CA SER A 114 6.17 -1.42 15.30
C SER A 114 7.28 -1.17 14.27
N THR A 115 8.07 -2.19 13.96
CA THR A 115 9.21 -2.08 13.02
C THR A 115 9.13 -3.11 11.90
N GLY A 116 9.76 -2.82 10.76
CA GLY A 116 10.01 -3.80 9.70
C GLY A 116 8.92 -3.91 8.62
N TYR A 117 7.74 -3.31 8.83
CA TYR A 117 6.67 -3.25 7.84
C TYR A 117 6.00 -1.89 7.81
N PHE A 118 5.71 -1.38 6.62
CA PHE A 118 5.03 -0.11 6.40
C PHE A 118 3.85 -0.27 5.45
N LYS A 119 2.74 0.43 5.69
CA LYS A 119 1.58 0.45 4.81
C LYS A 119 1.16 1.87 4.47
N ALA A 120 0.95 2.10 3.17
CA ALA A 120 0.40 3.35 2.65
C ALA A 120 -0.48 3.09 1.42
N ASN A 121 -1.20 4.11 0.95
CA ASN A 121 -1.82 4.14 -0.38
C ASN A 121 -1.18 5.21 -1.26
N LEU A 122 -1.16 4.96 -2.57
CA LEU A 122 -0.76 5.96 -3.58
C LEU A 122 -1.73 7.15 -3.56
N PHE A 123 -3.00 6.91 -3.26
CA PHE A 123 -4.07 7.90 -3.28
C PHE A 123 -4.60 8.12 -1.85
N PRO A 124 -4.25 9.23 -1.18
CA PRO A 124 -4.72 9.54 0.18
C PRO A 124 -6.23 9.68 0.25
N GLU A 125 -6.82 10.28 -0.80
CA GLU A 125 -8.26 10.30 -0.97
C GLU A 125 -8.70 9.06 -1.77
N PRO A 126 -9.38 8.09 -1.14
CA PRO A 126 -9.92 6.94 -1.86
C PRO A 126 -11.11 7.39 -2.72
N CYS A 127 -11.02 7.21 -4.03
CA CYS A 127 -12.17 7.45 -4.91
C CYS A 127 -13.09 6.24 -4.90
N ASN A 128 -14.12 6.30 -4.05
CA ASN A 128 -15.04 5.23 -3.64
C ASN A 128 -15.76 4.46 -4.76
N LYS A 129 -15.88 5.04 -5.96
CA LYS A 129 -16.45 4.36 -7.13
C LYS A 129 -15.48 4.46 -8.29
N VAL A 130 -15.28 3.33 -8.97
CA VAL A 130 -14.51 3.22 -10.21
C VAL A 130 -15.19 4.05 -11.30
N GLY A 131 -15.06 5.39 -11.25
CA GLY A 131 -15.63 6.32 -12.23
C GLY A 131 -16.11 7.66 -11.67
N GLU A 132 -16.58 7.75 -10.43
CA GLU A 132 -17.20 8.98 -9.91
C GLU A 132 -16.23 9.79 -9.06
N TRP A 133 -15.97 11.02 -9.50
CA TRP A 133 -15.35 12.08 -8.70
C TRP A 133 -16.49 12.89 -8.10
N ASP A 134 -16.88 12.56 -6.87
CA ASP A 134 -18.05 13.16 -6.25
C ASP A 134 -17.78 14.58 -5.72
N ALA A 135 -18.86 15.29 -5.37
CA ALA A 135 -18.78 16.63 -4.84
C ALA A 135 -18.00 16.68 -3.51
N HIS A 136 -18.00 15.61 -2.73
CA HIS A 136 -17.26 15.51 -1.48
C HIS A 136 -15.74 15.50 -1.74
N SER A 137 -15.27 14.60 -2.61
CA SER A 137 -13.88 14.51 -3.05
C SER A 137 -13.42 15.82 -3.68
N ALA A 138 -14.27 16.44 -4.50
CA ALA A 138 -13.98 17.73 -5.12
C ALA A 138 -13.85 18.85 -4.08
N ALA A 139 -14.73 18.92 -3.09
CA ALA A 139 -14.68 19.92 -2.03
C ALA A 139 -13.48 19.72 -1.10
N LYS A 140 -13.15 18.47 -0.76
CA LYS A 140 -12.06 18.09 0.15
C LYS A 140 -10.68 18.31 -0.46
N THR A 141 -10.50 18.03 -1.75
CA THR A 141 -9.19 18.12 -2.42
C THR A 141 -9.04 19.39 -3.27
N GLY A 142 -10.14 20.06 -3.60
CA GLY A 142 -10.20 21.24 -4.46
C GLY A 142 -10.05 20.95 -5.96
N PHE A 143 -10.05 19.69 -6.41
CA PHE A 143 -10.05 19.36 -7.83
C PHE A 143 -11.47 19.09 -8.31
N THR A 144 -11.85 19.58 -9.48
CA THR A 144 -13.18 19.30 -10.06
C THR A 144 -13.19 18.02 -10.88
N ARG A 145 -12.01 17.54 -11.31
CA ARG A 145 -11.82 16.33 -12.10
C ARG A 145 -10.81 15.41 -11.42
N LYS A 146 -11.09 14.11 -11.47
CA LYS A 146 -10.19 13.05 -10.96
C LYS A 146 -8.82 13.04 -11.65
N ASP A 147 -8.78 13.34 -12.94
CA ASP A 147 -7.53 13.35 -13.70
C ASP A 147 -6.60 14.49 -13.26
N ASP A 148 -7.17 15.66 -12.92
CA ASP A 148 -6.39 16.80 -12.42
C ASP A 148 -5.81 16.48 -11.03
N TYR A 149 -6.59 15.83 -10.17
CA TYR A 149 -6.09 15.31 -8.89
C TYR A 149 -4.96 14.30 -9.07
N ARG A 150 -5.11 13.34 -10.00
CA ARG A 150 -4.07 12.35 -10.30
C ARG A 150 -2.81 12.98 -10.86
N ALA A 151 -2.93 13.95 -11.76
CA ALA A 151 -1.79 14.70 -12.28
C ALA A 151 -1.06 15.43 -11.15
N TRP A 152 -1.80 16.12 -10.28
CA TRP A 152 -1.22 16.80 -9.13
C TRP A 152 -0.53 15.84 -8.15
N LEU A 153 -1.08 14.65 -7.91
CA LEU A 153 -0.43 13.64 -7.07
C LEU A 153 0.91 13.16 -7.66
N ARG A 154 1.02 13.01 -8.98
CA ARG A 154 2.29 12.65 -9.64
C ARG A 154 3.37 13.71 -9.39
N GLU A 155 2.99 14.98 -9.43
CA GLU A 155 3.92 16.09 -9.22
C GLU A 155 4.31 16.28 -7.75
N ASN A 156 3.38 16.04 -6.83
CA ASN A 156 3.54 16.43 -5.42
C ASN A 156 3.74 15.22 -4.50
N ARG A 157 2.80 14.28 -4.48
CA ARG A 157 2.86 13.12 -3.58
C ARG A 157 3.90 12.10 -4.01
N PHE A 158 3.99 11.77 -5.30
CA PHE A 158 4.92 10.73 -5.76
C PHE A 158 6.37 11.19 -5.60
N ARG A 159 6.64 12.50 -5.72
CA ARG A 159 7.92 13.10 -5.34
C ARG A 159 8.25 12.85 -3.86
N VAL A 160 7.29 13.08 -2.96
CA VAL A 160 7.46 12.81 -1.53
C VAL A 160 7.73 11.32 -1.28
N MET A 161 6.91 10.42 -1.84
CA MET A 161 7.10 8.98 -1.71
C MET A 161 8.48 8.54 -2.21
N LYS A 162 8.92 9.07 -3.35
CA LYS A 162 10.25 8.82 -3.89
C LYS A 162 11.36 9.25 -2.93
N SER A 163 11.29 10.47 -2.36
CA SER A 163 12.26 10.94 -1.35
C SER A 163 12.34 9.99 -0.15
N TRP A 164 11.19 9.52 0.34
CA TRP A 164 11.14 8.57 1.45
C TRP A 164 11.74 7.20 1.08
N ILE A 165 11.54 6.69 -0.14
CA ILE A 165 12.18 5.45 -0.60
C ILE A 165 13.70 5.64 -0.70
N GLU A 166 14.17 6.78 -1.22
CA GLU A 166 15.59 7.11 -1.32
C GLU A 166 16.26 7.13 0.05
N ARG A 167 15.58 7.71 1.04
CA ARG A 167 16.05 7.84 2.42
C ARG A 167 15.99 6.53 3.21
N CYS A 168 14.85 5.85 3.20
CA CYS A 168 14.60 4.68 4.04
C CYS A 168 15.14 3.39 3.43
N ARG A 169 15.32 3.34 2.10
CA ARG A 169 15.80 2.17 1.35
C ARG A 169 15.08 0.88 1.76
N PRO A 170 13.75 0.76 1.62
CA PRO A 170 13.05 -0.48 1.95
C PRO A 170 13.67 -1.69 1.24
N ARG A 171 13.58 -2.87 1.88
CA ARG A 171 14.10 -4.11 1.27
C ARG A 171 13.25 -4.62 0.12
N LEU A 172 11.97 -4.25 0.11
CA LEU A 172 11.01 -4.54 -0.94
C LEU A 172 9.86 -3.53 -0.87
N VAL A 173 9.42 -3.00 -2.00
CA VAL A 173 8.18 -2.23 -2.12
C VAL A 173 7.16 -3.02 -2.92
N ILE A 174 6.03 -3.35 -2.30
CA ILE A 174 4.96 -4.16 -2.89
C ILE A 174 3.81 -3.25 -3.30
N GLY A 175 3.43 -3.25 -4.57
CA GLY A 175 2.20 -2.63 -5.06
C GLY A 175 1.07 -3.65 -5.14
N THR A 176 -0.09 -3.37 -4.54
CA THR A 176 -1.26 -4.25 -4.64
C THR A 176 -2.29 -3.66 -5.60
N GLY A 177 -2.66 -4.46 -6.61
CA GLY A 177 -3.45 -4.00 -7.75
C GLY A 177 -2.57 -3.75 -8.98
N LEU A 178 -3.17 -3.67 -10.17
CA LEU A 178 -2.42 -3.52 -11.43
C LEU A 178 -2.76 -2.23 -12.19
N THR A 179 -3.78 -1.50 -11.75
CA THR A 179 -4.34 -0.36 -12.50
C THR A 179 -3.34 0.79 -12.67
N HIS A 180 -2.54 1.09 -11.64
CA HIS A 180 -1.56 2.18 -11.66
C HIS A 180 -0.11 1.67 -11.71
N LEU A 181 0.12 0.55 -12.42
CA LEU A 181 1.44 -0.07 -12.55
C LEU A 181 2.50 0.92 -13.05
N ALA A 182 2.21 1.68 -14.12
CA ALA A 182 3.17 2.62 -14.69
C ALA A 182 3.59 3.72 -13.68
N ASP A 183 2.60 4.34 -13.04
CA ASP A 183 2.81 5.33 -11.98
C ASP A 183 3.69 4.76 -10.84
N PHE A 184 3.39 3.52 -10.42
CA PHE A 184 4.12 2.83 -9.36
C PHE A 184 5.59 2.56 -9.73
N LEU A 185 5.84 2.04 -10.93
CA LEU A 185 7.20 1.77 -11.40
C LEU A 185 8.02 3.06 -11.54
N GLU A 186 7.39 4.15 -11.96
CA GLU A 186 8.03 5.45 -12.12
C GLU A 186 8.52 6.02 -10.77
N PHE A 187 7.65 6.14 -9.76
CA PHE A 187 8.05 6.77 -8.50
C PHE A 187 8.99 5.88 -7.67
N THR A 188 8.92 4.56 -7.82
CA THR A 188 9.87 3.62 -7.20
C THR A 188 11.23 3.63 -7.89
N GLY A 189 11.39 4.38 -8.99
CA GLY A 189 12.64 4.46 -9.74
C GLY A 189 13.03 3.14 -10.39
N THR A 190 12.03 2.34 -10.78
CA THR A 190 12.28 1.09 -11.51
C THR A 190 12.84 1.42 -12.88
N THR A 191 13.94 0.77 -13.24
CA THR A 191 14.61 0.95 -14.54
C THR A 191 14.41 -0.27 -15.41
N GLY A 192 14.01 -0.09 -16.67
CA GLY A 192 13.70 -1.19 -17.58
C GLY A 192 12.33 -1.82 -17.33
N THR A 193 12.06 -2.90 -18.06
CA THR A 193 10.77 -3.61 -17.99
C THR A 193 10.82 -4.65 -16.88
N PRO A 194 9.86 -4.66 -15.92
CA PRO A 194 9.77 -5.72 -14.93
C PRO A 194 9.56 -7.09 -15.56
N THR A 195 10.13 -8.13 -14.94
CA THR A 195 9.82 -9.52 -15.26
C THR A 195 8.35 -9.79 -14.95
N VAL A 196 7.62 -10.36 -15.90
CA VAL A 196 6.20 -10.69 -15.74
C VAL A 196 6.07 -12.19 -15.53
N HIS A 197 5.47 -12.57 -14.41
CA HIS A 197 5.13 -13.95 -14.12
C HIS A 197 3.61 -14.12 -14.14
N THR A 198 3.16 -15.32 -14.50
CA THR A 198 1.75 -15.70 -14.43
C THR A 198 1.65 -17.05 -13.76
N ILE A 199 0.93 -17.10 -12.65
CA ILE A 199 0.69 -18.31 -11.86
C ILE A 199 -0.80 -18.64 -11.95
N THR A 200 -1.14 -19.87 -12.31
CA THR A 200 -2.55 -20.30 -12.40
C THR A 200 -2.93 -21.04 -11.13
N VAL A 201 -3.93 -20.54 -10.42
CA VAL A 201 -4.50 -21.19 -9.23
C VAL A 201 -6.00 -21.26 -9.38
N ASN A 202 -6.58 -22.45 -9.19
CA ASN A 202 -8.02 -22.71 -9.35
C ASN A 202 -8.58 -22.23 -10.70
N GLY A 203 -7.82 -22.43 -11.80
CA GLY A 203 -8.23 -22.00 -13.14
C GLY A 203 -8.15 -20.50 -13.41
N HIS A 204 -7.64 -19.70 -12.47
CA HIS A 204 -7.48 -18.26 -12.62
C HIS A 204 -6.01 -17.85 -12.68
N ALA A 205 -5.64 -17.13 -13.74
CA ALA A 205 -4.32 -16.55 -13.89
C ALA A 205 -4.12 -15.38 -12.90
N LYS A 206 -3.03 -15.43 -12.15
CA LYS A 206 -2.53 -14.39 -11.23
C LYS A 206 -1.26 -13.81 -11.83
N ARG A 207 -1.30 -12.54 -12.22
CA ARG A 207 -0.16 -11.85 -12.84
C ARG A 207 0.58 -11.04 -11.79
N LEU A 208 1.90 -11.19 -11.74
CA LEU A 208 2.79 -10.33 -10.95
C LEU A 208 3.92 -9.79 -11.81
N HIS A 209 4.40 -8.62 -11.43
CA HIS A 209 5.52 -7.92 -12.04
C HIS A 209 6.61 -7.77 -10.98
N VAL A 210 7.83 -8.23 -11.25
CA VAL A 210 8.95 -8.10 -10.31
C VAL A 210 10.10 -7.39 -11.02
N ALA A 211 10.73 -6.43 -10.34
CA ALA A 211 11.93 -5.78 -10.82
C ALA A 211 12.92 -5.58 -9.67
N THR A 212 14.17 -5.91 -9.91
CA THR A 212 15.30 -5.69 -8.98
C THR A 212 16.21 -4.56 -9.45
N ASN A 213 16.04 -4.15 -10.71
CA ASN A 213 16.73 -3.09 -11.41
C ASN A 213 16.04 -1.74 -11.11
N GLY A 214 16.64 -0.95 -10.23
CA GLY A 214 16.13 0.36 -9.84
C GLY A 214 16.70 0.81 -8.49
N MET A 215 15.98 1.70 -7.81
CA MET A 215 16.36 2.21 -6.49
C MET A 215 16.21 1.17 -5.37
N VAL A 216 15.15 0.37 -5.45
CA VAL A 216 14.78 -0.71 -4.53
C VAL A 216 14.11 -1.85 -5.30
N PRO A 217 14.16 -3.10 -4.82
CA PRO A 217 13.35 -4.16 -5.39
C PRO A 217 11.86 -3.85 -5.25
N VAL A 218 11.10 -4.16 -6.31
CA VAL A 218 9.66 -3.98 -6.34
C VAL A 218 8.93 -5.24 -6.80
N ALA A 219 7.73 -5.43 -6.26
CA ALA A 219 6.79 -6.43 -6.73
C ALA A 219 5.39 -5.81 -6.87
N VAL A 220 4.76 -5.93 -8.02
CA VAL A 220 3.36 -5.55 -8.21
C VAL A 220 2.53 -6.80 -8.40
N ILE A 221 1.56 -6.99 -7.51
CA ILE A 221 0.78 -8.22 -7.38
C ILE A 221 -0.71 -7.94 -7.56
N PRO A 222 -1.53 -8.96 -7.82
CA PRO A 222 -2.98 -8.79 -7.82
C PRO A 222 -3.47 -8.24 -6.47
N HIS A 223 -4.62 -7.59 -6.49
CA HIS A 223 -5.22 -7.05 -5.27
C HIS A 223 -5.39 -8.14 -4.20
N LEU A 224 -5.33 -7.75 -2.91
CA LEU A 224 -5.38 -8.68 -1.78
C LEU A 224 -6.81 -8.95 -1.29
N SER A 225 -7.82 -8.28 -1.84
CA SER A 225 -9.22 -8.46 -1.44
C SER A 225 -10.07 -9.04 -2.56
N GLY A 226 -10.72 -10.18 -2.29
CA GLY A 226 -11.93 -10.69 -2.97
C GLY A 226 -11.80 -11.04 -4.46
N GLY A 227 -12.75 -11.80 -5.00
CA GLY A 227 -12.83 -12.05 -6.45
C GLY A 227 -11.83 -13.07 -7.02
N PRO A 228 -12.08 -13.60 -8.23
CA PRO A 228 -11.32 -14.70 -8.81
C PRO A 228 -9.92 -14.33 -9.31
N HIS A 229 -9.63 -13.05 -9.56
CA HIS A 229 -8.32 -12.60 -10.07
C HIS A 229 -7.36 -12.08 -8.98
N SER A 230 -7.85 -11.90 -7.76
CA SER A 230 -7.06 -11.45 -6.60
C SER A 230 -6.28 -12.57 -5.94
N LEU A 231 -5.40 -12.25 -5.00
CA LEU A 231 -4.73 -13.25 -4.15
C LEU A 231 -5.68 -13.72 -3.04
N ASN A 232 -6.56 -14.64 -3.40
CA ASN A 232 -7.71 -15.06 -2.60
C ASN A 232 -7.56 -16.44 -1.93
N SER A 233 -6.42 -17.11 -2.09
CA SER A 233 -6.13 -18.40 -1.46
C SER A 233 -4.71 -18.43 -0.88
N ASN A 234 -4.50 -19.28 0.14
CA ASN A 234 -3.17 -19.50 0.73
C ASN A 234 -2.17 -20.00 -0.32
N GLU A 235 -2.61 -20.88 -1.21
CA GLU A 235 -1.79 -21.39 -2.31
C GLU A 235 -1.33 -20.28 -3.26
N ALA A 236 -2.23 -19.40 -3.71
CA ALA A 236 -1.86 -18.29 -4.56
C ALA A 236 -0.89 -17.34 -3.86
N ILE A 237 -1.11 -17.07 -2.57
CA ILE A 237 -0.23 -16.20 -1.77
C ILE A 237 1.16 -16.82 -1.62
N ARG A 238 1.25 -18.12 -1.30
CA ARG A 238 2.52 -18.85 -1.16
C ARG A 238 3.31 -18.84 -2.46
N LEU A 239 2.71 -19.22 -3.58
CA LEU A 239 3.40 -19.27 -4.89
C LEU A 239 3.90 -17.89 -5.33
N ILE A 240 3.13 -16.83 -5.05
CA ILE A 240 3.54 -15.45 -5.33
C ILE A 240 4.71 -15.04 -4.44
N ALA A 241 4.67 -15.36 -3.14
CA ALA A 241 5.76 -15.06 -2.21
C ALA A 241 7.05 -15.78 -2.61
N GLU A 242 6.96 -17.07 -2.95
CA GLU A 242 8.09 -17.87 -3.45
C GLU A 242 8.68 -17.27 -4.73
N GLN A 243 7.84 -16.88 -5.69
CA GLN A 243 8.29 -16.23 -6.92
C GLN A 243 8.99 -14.90 -6.63
N ILE A 244 8.43 -14.06 -5.74
CA ILE A 244 9.07 -12.80 -5.35
C ILE A 244 10.44 -13.08 -4.73
N ARG A 245 10.52 -13.99 -3.74
CA ARG A 245 11.76 -14.35 -3.04
C ARG A 245 12.84 -14.86 -4.00
N SER A 246 12.44 -15.70 -4.96
CA SER A 246 13.31 -16.21 -6.02
C SER A 246 13.91 -15.08 -6.87
N GLU A 247 13.09 -14.12 -7.30
CA GLU A 247 13.54 -13.00 -8.14
C GLU A 247 14.41 -11.99 -7.39
N ILE A 248 14.09 -11.70 -6.13
CA ILE A 248 14.84 -10.72 -5.32
C ILE A 248 16.11 -11.31 -4.66
N GLY A 249 16.37 -12.61 -4.84
CA GLY A 249 17.55 -13.28 -4.32
C GLY A 249 17.54 -13.48 -2.79
N VAL A 250 16.36 -13.60 -2.17
CA VAL A 250 16.23 -13.93 -0.75
C VAL A 250 16.08 -15.45 -0.63
N GLU A 251 17.20 -16.14 -0.38
CA GLU A 251 17.21 -17.58 -0.09
C GLU A 251 16.27 -17.91 1.09
N SER A 252 15.69 -19.11 1.07
CA SER A 252 14.84 -19.55 2.19
C SER A 252 15.69 -19.63 3.44
N PRO A 253 15.18 -19.22 4.62
CA PRO A 253 15.80 -19.65 5.86
C PRO A 253 15.93 -21.17 5.81
N ALA A 254 17.16 -21.67 5.97
CA ALA A 254 17.46 -23.08 6.00
C ALA A 254 16.76 -23.80 7.17
#